data_AF-A0A3M1CHD7-F1
#
_entry.id   AF-A0A3M1CHD7-F1
#
_cell.length_a   1.000
_cell.length_b   1.000
_cell.length_c   1.000
_cell.angle_alpha   90.00
_cell.angle_beta   90.00
_cell.angle_gamma   90.00
#
_symmetry.space_group_name_H-M   'P 1'
#
loop_
_entity.id
_entity.type
_entity.pdbx_description
1 polymer ?
#
loop_
_entity_poly.entity_id
_entity_poly.type
_entity_poly.pdbx_seq_one_letter_code
_entity_poly.pdbx_strand_id
1 'polypeptide(L)'
;MKRVLVIAMAMAALLVLSLLWVGCSGKQEAKQPAPQKTMQPDSTQIAAARAAMNKYITETLVANDSLFPVDSMMGKFDHLHDGTKAMDGEFVSCADVTVGQDTYDVDLYVKDTGGAYAVVKEVLHKKNGEPVNKVLWEK
;
A
#
# COMPACT_ATOMS: atom_id res chain seq x y z
N MET A 1 44.66 37.17 19.93
CA MET A 1 44.65 38.39 20.78
C MET A 1 43.61 39.36 20.24
N LYS A 2 42.72 39.89 21.11
CA LYS A 2 41.92 41.14 20.96
C LYS A 2 40.91 41.17 19.77
N ARG A 3 39.61 41.47 19.92
CA ARG A 3 38.87 42.30 20.88
C ARG A 3 37.42 41.86 21.07
N VAL A 4 36.95 42.11 22.28
CA VAL A 4 35.58 42.13 22.82
C VAL A 4 34.81 43.34 22.26
N LEU A 5 33.49 43.22 22.02
CA LEU A 5 32.53 44.26 22.42
C LEU A 5 31.09 43.71 22.54
N VAL A 6 30.50 43.97 23.70
CA VAL A 6 29.13 43.72 24.13
C VAL A 6 28.31 45.00 23.94
N ILE A 7 27.09 44.92 23.39
CA ILE A 7 26.01 45.90 23.51
C ILE A 7 24.70 45.08 23.37
N ALA A 8 23.87 44.78 24.38
CA ALA A 8 23.11 45.57 25.36
C ALA A 8 21.83 46.25 24.83
N MET A 9 20.70 45.84 25.41
CA MET A 9 19.37 46.52 25.48
C MET A 9 18.55 46.58 24.18
N ALA A 10 17.21 46.53 24.18
CA ALA A 10 16.24 46.90 25.21
C ALA A 10 14.92 46.10 25.07
N MET A 11 14.28 45.87 26.23
CA MET A 11 12.86 45.57 26.34
C MET A 11 12.02 46.76 25.89
N ALA A 12 10.94 46.50 25.15
CA ALA A 12 9.77 47.38 25.14
C ALA A 12 8.52 46.53 24.99
N ALA A 13 7.74 46.50 26.08
CA ALA A 13 6.40 45.95 26.13
C ALA A 13 5.47 46.74 25.20
N LEU A 14 4.57 46.06 24.50
CA LEU A 14 3.29 46.67 24.14
C LEU A 14 2.17 45.65 24.37
N LEU A 15 1.50 45.88 25.49
CA LEU A 15 0.29 45.22 25.94
C LEU A 15 -0.87 45.95 25.23
N VAL A 16 -1.47 45.34 24.20
CA VAL A 16 -2.73 45.83 23.64
C VAL A 16 -3.82 44.82 23.98
N LEU A 17 -4.53 45.17 25.04
CA LEU A 17 -5.79 44.59 25.45
C LEU A 17 -6.88 45.16 24.53
N SER A 18 -7.41 44.34 23.62
CA SER A 18 -8.65 44.66 22.88
C SER A 18 -9.62 43.49 22.95
N LEU A 19 -10.50 43.60 23.95
CA LEU A 19 -11.94 43.37 23.90
C LEU A 19 -12.51 42.47 22.78
N LEU A 20 -13.13 41.39 23.25
CA LEU A 20 -14.46 40.89 22.85
C LEU A 20 -14.71 40.70 21.35
N TRP A 21 -14.42 39.49 20.88
CA TRP A 21 -15.34 38.81 19.99
C TRP A 21 -15.61 37.40 20.53
N VAL A 22 -16.65 37.27 21.35
CA VAL A 22 -17.33 35.98 21.56
C VAL A 22 -18.10 35.70 20.28
N GLY A 23 -17.36 35.33 19.23
CA GLY A 23 -17.93 34.67 18.08
C GLY A 23 -18.20 33.23 18.49
N CYS A 24 -19.46 32.81 18.41
CA CYS A 24 -19.86 31.40 18.41
C CYS A 24 -19.06 30.66 17.31
N SER A 25 -17.86 30.21 17.63
CA SER A 25 -17.22 29.12 16.91
C SER A 25 -18.00 27.88 17.31
N GLY A 26 -19.04 27.60 16.53
CA GLY A 26 -19.56 26.25 16.45
C GLY A 26 -18.36 25.34 16.22
N LYS A 27 -17.96 24.62 17.27
CA LYS A 27 -17.15 23.42 17.16
C LYS A 27 -17.99 22.50 16.26
N GLN A 28 -17.78 22.59 14.96
CA GLN A 28 -17.98 21.44 14.10
C GLN A 28 -16.89 20.48 14.54
N GLU A 29 -17.21 19.66 15.55
CA GLU A 29 -16.55 18.36 15.67
C GLU A 29 -16.60 17.78 14.27
N ALA A 30 -15.42 17.66 13.64
CA ALA A 30 -15.28 16.87 12.43
C ALA A 30 -15.77 15.49 12.83
N LYS A 31 -17.02 15.19 12.48
CA LYS A 31 -17.66 13.91 12.72
C LYS A 31 -16.75 12.92 12.03
N GLN A 32 -15.95 12.23 12.83
CA GLN A 32 -15.03 11.20 12.38
C GLN A 32 -15.83 10.34 11.41
N PRO A 33 -15.38 10.20 10.14
CA PRO A 33 -16.16 9.48 9.15
C PRO A 33 -16.52 8.14 9.75
N ALA A 34 -17.82 7.81 9.69
CA ALA A 34 -18.30 6.53 10.21
C ALA A 34 -17.36 5.43 9.69
N PRO A 35 -16.97 4.46 10.53
CA PRO A 35 -16.08 3.38 10.10
C PRO A 35 -16.64 2.85 8.79
N GLN A 36 -15.85 2.99 7.72
CA GLN A 36 -16.25 2.51 6.40
C GLN A 36 -16.67 1.07 6.62
N LYS A 37 -17.95 0.79 6.35
CA LYS A 37 -18.51 -0.56 6.45
C LYS A 37 -17.55 -1.45 5.68
N THR A 38 -16.81 -2.30 6.39
CA THR A 38 -15.89 -3.24 5.79
C THR A 38 -16.73 -4.03 4.80
N MET A 39 -16.50 -3.78 3.50
CA MET A 39 -17.18 -4.52 2.46
C MET A 39 -16.63 -5.94 2.59
N GLN A 40 -17.39 -6.82 3.23
CA GLN A 40 -17.10 -8.24 3.14
C GLN A 40 -17.31 -8.59 1.67
N PRO A 41 -16.25 -8.94 0.94
CA PRO A 41 -16.40 -9.28 -0.45
C PRO A 41 -17.29 -10.52 -0.55
N ASP A 42 -18.23 -10.50 -1.49
CA ASP A 42 -18.96 -11.73 -1.78
C ASP A 42 -18.07 -12.73 -2.55
N SER A 43 -18.48 -13.99 -2.57
CA SER A 43 -17.73 -15.06 -3.22
C SER A 43 -17.53 -14.85 -4.72
N THR A 44 -18.41 -14.08 -5.38
CA THR A 44 -18.30 -13.76 -6.80
C THR A 44 -17.16 -12.78 -7.04
N GLN A 45 -17.04 -11.75 -6.19
CA GLN A 45 -15.93 -10.79 -6.27
C GLN A 45 -14.59 -11.47 -6.02
N ILE A 46 -14.53 -12.38 -5.04
CA ILE A 46 -13.33 -13.18 -4.76
C ILE A 46 -12.94 -14.03 -5.99
N ALA A 47 -13.91 -14.72 -6.58
CA ALA A 47 -13.67 -15.55 -7.76
C ALA A 47 -13.21 -14.71 -8.96
N ALA A 48 -13.81 -13.53 -9.19
CA ALA A 48 -13.42 -12.61 -10.24
C ALA A 48 -12.00 -12.07 -10.04
N ALA A 49 -11.66 -11.69 -8.80
CA ALA A 49 -10.31 -11.25 -8.46
C ALA A 49 -9.28 -12.36 -8.70
N ARG A 50 -9.57 -13.59 -8.26
CA ARG A 50 -8.71 -14.75 -8.49
C ARG A 50 -8.56 -15.08 -9.98
N ALA A 51 -9.62 -14.94 -10.77
CA ALA A 51 -9.55 -15.12 -12.22
C ALA A 51 -8.63 -14.08 -12.87
N ALA A 52 -8.68 -12.82 -12.39
CA ALA A 52 -7.78 -11.77 -12.86
C ALA A 52 -6.31 -12.06 -12.50
N MET A 53 -6.02 -12.57 -11.29
CA MET A 53 -4.66 -12.99 -10.90
C MET A 53 -4.14 -14.12 -11.78
N ASN A 54 -4.94 -15.18 -12.00
CA ASN A 54 -4.55 -16.30 -12.85
C ASN A 54 -4.29 -15.87 -14.29
N LYS A 55 -5.15 -14.98 -14.82
CA LYS A 55 -4.95 -14.41 -16.15
C LYS A 55 -3.64 -13.63 -16.22
N TYR A 56 -3.40 -12.74 -15.25
CA TYR A 56 -2.16 -11.97 -15.16
C TYR A 56 -0.92 -12.87 -15.11
N ILE A 57 -0.92 -13.88 -14.24
CA ILE A 57 0.17 -14.88 -14.15
C ILE A 57 0.39 -15.56 -15.51
N THR A 58 -0.69 -16.01 -16.15
CA THR A 58 -0.59 -16.71 -17.46
C THR A 58 0.02 -15.80 -18.52
N GLU A 59 -0.46 -14.56 -18.63
CA GLU A 59 0.06 -13.57 -19.59
C GLU A 59 1.53 -13.24 -19.31
N THR A 60 1.90 -13.06 -18.03
CA THR A 60 3.27 -12.84 -17.59
C THR A 60 4.17 -14.01 -17.94
N LEU A 61 3.74 -15.25 -17.68
CA LEU A 61 4.51 -16.45 -18.02
C LEU A 61 4.71 -16.57 -19.54
N VAL A 62 3.67 -16.33 -20.34
CA VAL A 62 3.77 -16.33 -21.81
C VAL A 62 4.77 -15.27 -22.30
N ALA A 63 4.75 -14.08 -21.70
CA ALA A 63 5.64 -12.99 -22.09
C ALA A 63 7.11 -13.20 -21.69
N ASN A 64 7.38 -14.09 -20.72
CA ASN A 64 8.71 -14.29 -20.11
C ASN A 64 9.18 -15.75 -20.18
N ASP A 65 8.90 -16.44 -21.29
CA ASP A 65 9.38 -17.81 -21.55
C ASP A 65 9.06 -18.81 -20.41
N SER A 66 7.85 -18.75 -19.88
CA SER A 66 7.35 -19.54 -18.73
C SER A 66 8.01 -19.23 -17.39
N LEU A 67 8.62 -18.05 -17.24
CA LEU A 67 9.16 -17.55 -15.98
C LEU A 67 8.34 -16.38 -15.43
N PHE A 68 8.32 -16.23 -14.12
CA PHE A 68 7.66 -15.14 -13.41
C PHE A 68 8.72 -14.17 -12.86
N PRO A 69 8.58 -12.86 -13.09
CA PRO A 69 9.53 -11.88 -12.59
C PRO A 69 9.42 -11.73 -11.08
N VAL A 70 10.57 -11.71 -10.40
CA VAL A 70 10.67 -11.40 -8.97
C VAL A 70 11.82 -10.43 -8.79
N ASP A 71 11.52 -9.16 -8.53
CA ASP A 71 12.51 -8.08 -8.45
C ASP A 71 13.35 -7.98 -9.75
N SER A 72 14.66 -8.24 -9.68
CA SER A 72 15.56 -8.23 -10.85
C SER A 72 15.84 -9.64 -11.40
N MET A 73 15.09 -10.64 -10.94
CA MET A 73 15.27 -12.05 -11.26
C MET A 73 14.07 -12.64 -11.98
N MET A 74 14.26 -13.79 -12.60
CA MET A 74 13.19 -14.60 -13.19
C MET A 74 13.16 -15.94 -12.47
N GLY A 75 11.97 -16.34 -12.02
CA GLY A 75 11.74 -17.57 -11.27
C GLY A 75 10.68 -18.47 -11.89
N LYS A 76 10.64 -19.72 -11.46
CA LYS A 76 9.56 -20.64 -11.83
C LYS A 76 8.36 -20.35 -10.94
N PHE A 77 7.23 -20.02 -11.54
CA PHE A 77 5.95 -19.99 -10.83
C PHE A 77 5.56 -21.42 -10.41
N ASP A 78 5.19 -21.58 -9.15
CA ASP A 78 4.78 -22.87 -8.59
C ASP A 78 3.26 -22.94 -8.43
N HIS A 79 2.66 -22.04 -7.64
CA HIS A 79 1.21 -21.98 -7.47
C HIS A 79 0.72 -20.63 -6.93
N LEU A 80 -0.56 -20.34 -7.18
CA LEU A 80 -1.31 -19.24 -6.56
C LEU A 80 -2.19 -19.82 -5.45
N HIS A 81 -1.96 -19.40 -4.21
CA HIS A 81 -2.68 -19.89 -3.03
C HIS A 81 -4.18 -19.66 -3.15
N ASP A 82 -5.03 -20.58 -2.68
CA ASP A 82 -6.49 -20.40 -2.75
C ASP A 82 -7.01 -19.26 -1.87
N GLY A 83 -6.23 -18.90 -0.83
CA GLY A 83 -6.55 -17.79 0.06
C GLY A 83 -6.52 -16.45 -0.68
N THR A 84 -7.69 -15.84 -0.85
CA THR A 84 -7.84 -14.45 -1.33
C THR A 84 -8.53 -13.63 -0.27
N LYS A 85 -7.93 -12.51 0.12
CA LYS A 85 -8.44 -11.63 1.19
C LYS A 85 -8.75 -10.26 0.63
N ALA A 86 -9.81 -9.61 1.11
CA ALA A 86 -10.01 -8.19 0.86
C ALA A 86 -9.26 -7.34 1.90
N MET A 87 -8.52 -6.35 1.43
CA MET A 87 -7.74 -5.42 2.24
C MET A 87 -7.72 -4.06 1.55
N ASP A 88 -8.10 -3.00 2.25
CA ASP A 88 -8.00 -1.61 1.75
C ASP A 88 -8.62 -1.34 0.36
N GLY A 89 -9.71 -2.05 0.05
CA GLY A 89 -10.41 -1.93 -1.25
C GLY A 89 -9.78 -2.73 -2.39
N GLU A 90 -8.81 -3.59 -2.08
CA GLU A 90 -8.14 -4.51 -2.98
C GLU A 90 -8.37 -5.96 -2.54
N PHE A 91 -8.11 -6.90 -3.45
CA PHE A 91 -8.08 -8.33 -3.21
C PHE A 91 -6.64 -8.81 -3.31
N VAL A 92 -6.14 -9.55 -2.32
CA VAL A 92 -4.77 -10.04 -2.30
C VAL A 92 -4.72 -11.56 -2.19
N SER A 93 -3.82 -12.17 -2.97
CA SER A 93 -3.44 -13.58 -2.85
C SER A 93 -1.95 -13.75 -3.14
N CYS A 94 -1.35 -14.77 -2.55
CA CYS A 94 0.09 -15.03 -2.61
C CYS A 94 0.42 -16.08 -3.69
N ALA A 95 1.39 -15.77 -4.52
CA ALA A 95 1.99 -16.67 -5.49
C ALA A 95 3.37 -17.13 -5.00
N ASP A 96 3.61 -18.44 -5.09
CA ASP A 96 4.91 -19.02 -4.77
C ASP A 96 5.76 -19.08 -6.04
N VAL A 97 6.99 -18.58 -5.93
CA VAL A 97 7.96 -18.54 -7.02
C VAL A 97 9.31 -19.05 -6.53
N THR A 98 9.92 -19.96 -7.29
CA THR A 98 11.25 -20.50 -6.99
C THR A 98 12.33 -19.86 -7.87
N VAL A 99 13.40 -19.35 -7.26
CA VAL A 99 14.61 -18.86 -7.95
C VAL A 99 15.82 -19.61 -7.41
N GLY A 100 16.37 -20.54 -8.20
CA GLY A 100 17.45 -21.41 -7.75
C GLY A 100 17.01 -22.32 -6.61
N GLN A 101 17.59 -22.13 -5.42
CA GLN A 101 17.23 -22.86 -4.19
C GLN A 101 16.33 -22.04 -3.25
N ASP A 102 16.06 -20.79 -3.60
CA ASP A 102 15.28 -19.86 -2.78
C ASP A 102 13.80 -19.87 -3.20
N THR A 103 12.90 -19.71 -2.22
CA THR A 103 11.46 -19.55 -2.44
C THR A 103 11.03 -18.12 -2.12
N TYR A 104 10.12 -17.59 -2.93
CA TYR A 104 9.64 -16.21 -2.86
C TYR A 104 8.11 -16.21 -2.84
N ASP A 105 7.54 -15.47 -1.90
CA ASP A 105 6.11 -15.26 -1.74
C ASP A 105 5.77 -13.89 -2.33
N VAL A 106 5.07 -13.85 -3.47
CA VAL A 106 4.67 -12.62 -4.15
C VAL A 106 3.18 -12.39 -3.99
N ASP A 107 2.80 -11.36 -3.24
CA ASP A 107 1.42 -10.94 -3.07
C ASP A 107 0.97 -10.16 -4.32
N LEU A 108 -0.09 -10.65 -4.96
CA LEU A 108 -0.76 -10.00 -6.10
C LEU A 108 -1.98 -9.25 -5.59
N TYR A 109 -1.99 -7.92 -5.74
CA TYR A 109 -3.11 -7.07 -5.38
C TYR A 109 -3.96 -6.77 -6.61
N VAL A 110 -5.25 -7.03 -6.51
CA VAL A 110 -6.24 -6.84 -7.57
C VAL A 110 -7.28 -5.83 -7.14
N LYS A 111 -7.67 -4.97 -8.08
CA LYS A 111 -8.73 -3.97 -7.89
C LYS A 111 -9.70 -3.98 -9.06
N ASP A 112 -10.95 -3.62 -8.79
CA ASP A 112 -11.92 -3.30 -9.83
C ASP A 112 -11.54 -1.96 -10.50
N THR A 113 -11.27 -2.03 -11.80
CA THR A 113 -10.86 -0.90 -12.64
C THR A 113 -11.93 -0.63 -13.70
N GLY A 114 -13.09 -0.15 -13.24
CA GLY A 114 -14.20 0.22 -14.14
C GLY A 114 -14.99 -0.97 -14.67
N GLY A 115 -15.27 -1.95 -13.81
CA GLY A 115 -16.02 -3.17 -14.14
C GLY A 115 -15.15 -4.36 -14.50
N ALA A 116 -13.82 -4.22 -14.43
CA ALA A 116 -12.86 -5.28 -14.72
C ALA A 116 -11.80 -5.36 -13.61
N TYR A 117 -11.63 -6.55 -13.05
CA TYR A 117 -10.60 -6.82 -12.07
C TYR A 117 -9.24 -6.93 -12.76
N ALA A 118 -8.24 -6.20 -12.27
CA ALA A 118 -6.87 -6.23 -12.77
C ALA A 118 -5.88 -6.24 -11.60
N VAL A 119 -4.74 -6.92 -11.78
CA VAL A 119 -3.60 -6.76 -10.87
C VAL A 119 -3.10 -5.33 -10.98
N VAL A 120 -2.94 -4.65 -9.85
CA VAL A 120 -2.52 -3.24 -9.77
C VAL A 120 -1.24 -3.05 -8.97
N LYS A 121 -0.82 -4.07 -8.22
CA LYS A 121 0.39 -4.02 -7.39
C LYS A 121 0.92 -5.43 -7.12
N GLU A 122 2.23 -5.54 -7.09
CA GLU A 122 2.96 -6.73 -6.63
C GLU A 122 3.84 -6.38 -5.45
N VAL A 123 3.84 -7.24 -4.43
CA VAL A 123 4.69 -7.13 -3.27
C VAL A 123 5.43 -8.43 -3.05
N LEU A 124 6.76 -8.38 -2.99
CA LEU A 124 7.55 -9.47 -2.43
C LEU A 124 7.34 -9.49 -0.93
N HIS A 125 6.46 -10.39 -0.47
CA HIS A 125 6.06 -10.52 0.92
C HIS A 125 7.09 -11.30 1.72
N LYS A 126 7.58 -12.44 1.23
CA LYS A 126 8.62 -13.23 1.91
C LYS A 126 9.69 -13.78 0.98
N LYS A 127 10.87 -14.04 1.53
CA LYS A 127 11.95 -14.82 0.94
C LYS A 127 12.37 -15.91 1.92
N ASN A 128 12.35 -17.17 1.51
CA ASN A 128 12.70 -18.32 2.35
C ASN A 128 11.96 -18.32 3.71
N GLY A 129 10.68 -17.91 3.70
CA GLY A 129 9.86 -17.78 4.90
C GLY A 129 10.05 -16.49 5.71
N GLU A 130 11.10 -15.71 5.43
CA GLU A 130 11.39 -14.45 6.13
C GLU A 130 10.65 -13.27 5.46
N PRO A 131 9.95 -12.41 6.22
CA PRO A 131 9.26 -11.25 5.67
C PRO A 131 10.22 -10.25 5.01
N VAL A 132 9.87 -9.78 3.81
CA VAL A 132 10.60 -8.77 3.04
C VAL A 132 9.75 -7.51 2.87
N ASN A 133 8.47 -7.66 2.52
CA ASN A 133 7.51 -6.57 2.30
C ASN A 133 8.00 -5.46 1.34
N LYS A 134 8.57 -5.86 0.20
CA LYS A 134 9.07 -4.94 -0.83
C LYS A 134 8.06 -4.83 -1.97
N VAL A 135 7.59 -3.62 -2.29
CA VAL A 135 6.82 -3.37 -3.51
C VAL A 135 7.71 -3.61 -4.72
N LEU A 136 7.28 -4.51 -5.61
CA LEU A 136 7.97 -4.80 -6.87
C LEU A 136 7.51 -3.84 -7.97
N TRP A 137 6.20 -3.58 -8.03
CA TRP A 137 5.61 -2.56 -8.89
C TRP A 137 4.19 -2.19 -8.41
N GLU A 138 3.71 -1.03 -8.85
CA GLU A 138 2.35 -0.52 -8.61
C GLU A 138 1.92 0.38 -9.78
N LYS A 139 0.63 0.35 -10.15
CA LYS A 139 0.04 1.11 -11.27
C LYS A 139 -0.75 2.32 -10.81
#